data_AF-A0A5E6M918-F1
#
_entry.id   AF-A0A5E6M918-F1
#
_cell.length_a   1.000
_cell.length_b   1.000
_cell.length_c   1.000
_cell.angle_alpha   90.00
_cell.angle_beta   90.00
_cell.angle_gamma   90.00
#
_symmetry.space_group_name_H-M   'P 1'
#
loop_
_entity.id
_entity.type
_entity.pdbx_description
1 polymer ?
#
loop_
_entity_poly.entity_id
_entity_poly.type
_entity_poly.pdbx_seq_one_letter_code
_entity_poly.pdbx_strand_id
1 'polypeptide(L)'
;MLALVWLDSACFTILEATPLLNRFAWGGASFQWRNGVIHFVAACAAGWSLDRGNLRWILALSFLLLAGSAAMLGGDGVGARAAGWLYPVGVSLYSTALVFAPGSLSNTTSARSTAWRAALLYVIAGWVGSAMGIGMAQNLHSVPILFLAGATLIAAVCLILPRSLSSLATPQSIPYWAGLGAIGLLAYRLHEKQLLSFRTPSSAQSPERLGREVYIREGCIHCHSQYVRPGTRDEEWWGPSQPPREAREEIPPLIGNRRQGPDLLRVGNRRSAQWNRLHLINPRSVVPDSRMPSYGHLFVEGDPRGEALVAYLQDLGSMTREERMEAVQRWRPAPESRPVDPTTGARLFAENCAQCHGISGRGDGPLSSLVGSPVPSDLTRNSWLGGAQSEAPARLVGLARIIKFGIPGTTMAGHESLEDSAILGLAAYLARLSARGDESTRAP
;
A
#
# COMPACT_ATOMS: atom_id res chain seq x y z
N MET A 1 23.94 -0.65 28.15
CA MET A 1 23.04 -1.81 28.37
C MET A 1 21.65 -1.55 27.85
N LEU A 2 20.87 -0.61 28.40
CA LEU A 2 19.53 -0.28 27.87
C LEU A 2 19.53 -0.03 26.35
N ALA A 3 20.43 0.85 25.86
CA ALA A 3 20.56 1.12 24.42
C ALA A 3 20.95 -0.12 23.59
N LEU A 4 21.68 -1.08 24.16
CA LEU A 4 22.08 -2.31 23.46
C LEU A 4 20.89 -3.25 23.31
N VAL A 5 20.12 -3.46 24.39
CA VAL A 5 18.92 -4.29 24.37
C VAL A 5 17.83 -3.69 23.47
N TRP A 6 17.72 -2.36 23.49
CA TRP A 6 16.84 -1.62 22.58
C TRP A 6 17.23 -1.83 21.11
N LEU A 7 18.51 -1.61 20.76
CA LEU A 7 19.01 -1.84 19.40
C LEU A 7 18.78 -3.28 18.95
N ASP A 8 19.07 -4.23 19.83
CA ASP A 8 18.87 -5.65 19.59
C ASP A 8 17.40 -5.95 19.25
N SER A 9 16.48 -5.54 20.11
CA SER A 9 15.05 -5.78 19.94
C SER A 9 14.49 -5.12 18.68
N ALA A 10 14.98 -3.92 18.33
CA ALA A 10 14.59 -3.24 17.10
C ALA A 10 15.09 -3.99 15.85
N CYS A 11 16.38 -4.34 15.81
CA CYS A 11 16.98 -5.11 14.71
C CYS A 11 16.31 -6.46 14.51
N PHE A 12 16.07 -7.19 15.61
CA PHE A 12 15.38 -8.48 15.60
C PHE A 12 13.98 -8.36 14.98
N THR A 13 13.19 -7.40 15.46
CA THR A 13 11.81 -7.20 14.99
C THR A 13 11.78 -6.80 13.50
N ILE A 14 12.70 -5.95 13.05
CA ILE A 14 12.83 -5.59 11.62
C ILE A 14 13.16 -6.82 10.77
N LEU A 15 14.07 -7.67 11.24
CA LEU A 15 14.49 -8.89 10.56
C LEU A 15 13.38 -9.96 10.50
N GLU A 16 12.51 -10.05 11.50
CA GLU A 16 11.34 -10.95 11.48
C GLU A 16 10.22 -10.40 10.59
N ALA A 17 9.92 -9.11 10.71
CA ALA A 17 8.82 -8.48 9.98
C ALA A 17 9.07 -8.36 8.47
N THR A 18 10.32 -8.51 8.01
CA THR A 18 10.70 -8.33 6.60
C THR A 18 11.12 -9.65 5.96
N PRO A 19 10.24 -10.33 5.20
CA PRO A 19 10.52 -11.66 4.64
C PRO A 19 11.77 -11.73 3.76
N LEU A 20 12.10 -10.63 3.05
CA LEU A 20 13.27 -10.55 2.20
C LEU A 20 14.57 -10.51 3.03
N LEU A 21 14.61 -9.71 4.10
CA LEU A 21 15.77 -9.66 5.01
C LEU A 21 15.92 -10.98 5.77
N ASN A 22 14.80 -11.55 6.21
CA ASN A 22 14.77 -12.84 6.91
C ASN A 22 15.45 -13.94 6.10
N ARG A 23 15.16 -14.03 4.79
CA ARG A 23 15.78 -15.01 3.87
C ARG A 23 17.30 -14.90 3.79
N PHE A 24 17.87 -13.71 3.99
CA PHE A 24 19.32 -13.47 3.95
C PHE A 24 20.00 -13.56 5.33
N ALA A 25 19.21 -13.48 6.42
CA ALA A 25 19.72 -13.48 7.78
C ALA A 25 19.62 -14.85 8.48
N TRP A 26 18.47 -15.53 8.44
CA TRP A 26 18.21 -16.75 9.22
C TRP A 26 17.04 -17.62 8.73
N GLY A 27 16.39 -17.28 7.62
CA GLY A 27 15.23 -18.02 7.10
C GLY A 27 15.55 -19.40 6.50
N GLY A 28 16.83 -19.78 6.39
CA GLY A 28 17.27 -21.08 5.89
C GLY A 28 18.16 -21.82 6.89
N ALA A 29 18.13 -23.16 6.86
CA ALA A 29 18.85 -24.01 7.81
C ALA A 29 20.37 -23.73 7.83
N SER A 30 20.99 -23.45 6.68
CA SER A 30 22.42 -23.10 6.57
C SER A 30 22.76 -21.81 7.32
N PHE A 31 21.87 -20.80 7.27
CA PHE A 31 22.05 -19.54 7.99
C PHE A 31 21.84 -19.69 9.49
N GLN A 32 20.92 -20.56 9.92
CA GLN A 32 20.73 -20.89 11.34
C GLN A 32 21.97 -21.55 11.94
N TRP A 33 22.56 -22.53 11.24
CA TRP A 33 23.83 -23.15 11.65
C TRP A 33 24.97 -22.15 11.73
N ARG A 34 25.12 -21.30 10.70
CA ARG A 34 26.11 -20.20 10.71
C ARG A 34 25.91 -19.31 11.94
N ASN A 35 24.69 -18.85 12.19
CA ASN A 35 24.42 -17.95 13.32
C ASN A 35 24.70 -18.63 14.66
N GLY A 36 24.37 -19.92 14.81
CA GLY A 36 24.73 -20.70 15.99
C GLY A 36 26.24 -20.76 16.24
N VAL A 37 27.04 -21.00 15.19
CA VAL A 37 28.52 -20.97 15.28
C VAL A 37 29.03 -19.59 15.66
N ILE A 38 28.52 -18.53 15.02
CA ILE A 38 28.90 -17.14 15.34
C ILE A 38 28.58 -16.83 16.80
N HIS A 39 27.38 -17.18 17.27
CA HIS A 39 26.97 -16.94 18.65
C HIS A 39 27.93 -17.59 19.65
N PHE A 40 28.27 -18.86 19.43
CA PHE A 40 29.19 -19.60 20.29
C PHE A 40 30.59 -18.98 20.32
N VAL A 41 31.18 -18.73 19.14
CA VAL A 41 32.54 -18.17 19.04
C VAL A 41 32.62 -16.77 19.63
N ALA A 42 31.64 -15.91 19.32
CA ALA A 42 31.61 -14.54 19.82
C ALA A 42 31.38 -14.49 21.34
N ALA A 43 30.54 -15.37 21.90
CA ALA A 43 30.33 -15.46 23.35
C ALA A 43 31.61 -15.92 24.08
N CYS A 44 32.30 -16.94 23.56
CA CYS A 44 33.58 -17.40 24.11
C CYS A 44 34.65 -16.30 24.06
N ALA A 45 34.77 -15.59 22.94
CA ALA A 45 35.69 -14.46 22.79
C ALA A 45 35.34 -13.29 23.73
N ALA A 46 34.04 -13.00 23.92
CA ALA A 46 33.57 -12.00 24.87
C ALA A 46 33.96 -12.38 26.30
N GLY A 47 33.66 -13.60 26.74
CA GLY A 47 34.01 -14.10 28.07
C GLY A 47 35.51 -13.99 28.34
N TRP A 48 36.34 -14.49 27.42
CA TRP A 48 37.79 -14.41 27.50
C TRP A 48 38.32 -12.97 27.61
N SER A 49 37.69 -12.01 26.94
CA SER A 49 38.05 -10.59 27.02
C SER A 49 37.55 -9.94 28.31
N LEU A 50 36.36 -10.32 28.78
CA LEU A 50 35.77 -9.84 30.04
C LEU A 50 36.60 -10.28 31.25
N ASP A 51 37.13 -11.50 31.24
CA ASP A 51 38.05 -12.00 32.28
C ASP A 51 39.35 -11.15 32.37
N ARG A 52 39.71 -10.43 31.31
CA ARG A 52 40.84 -9.48 31.28
C ARG A 52 40.45 -8.05 31.68
N GLY A 53 39.22 -7.83 32.14
CA GLY A 53 38.73 -6.52 32.56
C GLY A 53 38.27 -5.61 31.42
N ASN A 54 38.13 -6.12 30.19
CA ASN A 54 37.82 -5.30 29.00
C ASN A 54 36.31 -5.02 28.82
N LEU A 55 35.55 -4.86 29.91
CA LEU A 55 34.10 -4.66 29.84
C LEU A 55 33.70 -3.45 28.97
N ARG A 56 34.41 -2.32 29.10
CA ARG A 56 34.13 -1.12 28.30
C ARG A 56 34.31 -1.36 26.80
N TRP A 57 35.36 -2.08 26.42
CA TRP A 57 35.63 -2.43 25.03
C TRP A 57 34.57 -3.34 24.45
N ILE A 58 34.14 -4.36 25.21
CA ILE A 58 33.06 -5.26 24.78
C ILE A 58 31.76 -4.49 24.57
N LEU A 59 31.41 -3.56 25.48
CA LEU A 59 30.20 -2.74 25.33
C LEU A 59 30.27 -1.77 24.14
N ALA A 60 31.43 -1.13 23.93
CA ALA A 60 31.64 -0.25 22.79
C ALA A 60 31.55 -1.00 21.46
N LEU A 61 32.24 -2.14 21.35
CA LEU A 61 32.22 -2.97 20.15
C LEU A 61 30.82 -3.52 19.87
N SER A 62 30.13 -3.99 20.90
CA SER A 62 28.73 -4.44 20.77
C SER A 62 27.83 -3.33 20.24
N PHE A 63 27.99 -2.11 20.75
CA PHE A 63 27.21 -0.96 20.31
C PHE A 63 27.47 -0.64 18.85
N LEU A 64 28.75 -0.59 18.44
CA LEU A 64 29.12 -0.32 17.05
C LEU A 64 28.57 -1.38 16.09
N LEU A 65 28.64 -2.65 16.46
CA LEU A 65 28.11 -3.76 15.65
C LEU A 65 26.60 -3.71 15.52
N LEU A 66 25.88 -3.47 16.62
CA LEU A 66 24.41 -3.38 16.61
C LEU A 66 23.92 -2.11 15.90
N ALA A 67 24.57 -0.97 16.12
CA ALA A 67 24.25 0.29 15.45
C ALA A 67 24.53 0.21 13.94
N GLY A 68 25.67 -0.38 13.56
CA GLY A 68 26.01 -0.63 12.15
C GLY A 68 25.00 -1.58 11.50
N SER A 69 24.61 -2.66 12.20
CA SER A 69 23.58 -3.57 11.73
C SER A 69 22.23 -2.87 11.55
N ALA A 70 21.81 -2.05 12.52
CA ALA A 70 20.57 -1.27 12.44
C ALA A 70 20.56 -0.32 11.23
N ALA A 71 21.68 0.35 10.95
CA ALA A 71 21.83 1.22 9.79
C ALA A 71 21.78 0.44 8.47
N MET A 72 22.40 -0.74 8.41
CA MET A 72 22.42 -1.61 7.23
C MET A 72 21.07 -2.25 6.92
N LEU A 73 20.23 -2.48 7.94
CA LEU A 73 18.89 -3.06 7.76
C LEU A 73 17.88 -2.11 7.10
N GLY A 74 18.15 -0.80 7.09
CA GLY A 74 17.35 0.18 6.36
C GLY A 74 17.73 0.37 4.88
N GLY A 75 18.72 -0.38 4.37
CA GLY A 75 19.28 -0.23 3.02
C GLY A 75 18.87 -1.33 2.04
N ASP A 76 19.68 -1.53 0.99
CA ASP A 76 19.47 -2.55 -0.04
C ASP A 76 19.76 -4.00 0.44
N GLY A 77 19.51 -4.99 -0.42
CA GLY A 77 19.74 -6.42 -0.10
C GLY A 77 21.22 -6.80 0.14
N VAL A 78 22.19 -5.91 -0.12
CA VAL A 78 23.61 -6.12 0.20
C VAL A 78 23.87 -5.77 1.66
N GLY A 79 23.34 -4.64 2.13
CA GLY A 79 23.38 -4.25 3.54
C GLY A 79 22.77 -5.30 4.46
N ALA A 80 21.63 -5.87 4.05
CA ALA A 80 20.95 -6.96 4.76
C ALA A 80 21.84 -8.19 5.00
N ARG A 81 22.62 -8.59 3.99
CA ARG A 81 23.53 -9.74 4.09
C ARG A 81 24.67 -9.48 5.06
N ALA A 82 25.25 -8.29 5.04
CA ALA A 82 26.29 -7.89 5.99
C ALA A 82 25.75 -7.83 7.42
N ALA A 83 24.55 -7.25 7.61
CA ALA A 83 23.88 -7.21 8.91
C ALA A 83 23.65 -8.62 9.47
N GLY A 84 23.29 -9.60 8.62
CA GLY A 84 23.13 -11.01 9.02
C GLY A 84 24.39 -11.66 9.63
N TRP A 85 25.58 -11.11 9.40
CA TRP A 85 26.82 -11.56 10.04
C TRP A 85 27.18 -10.72 11.27
N LEU A 86 27.02 -9.39 11.19
CA LEU A 86 27.45 -8.47 12.25
C LEU A 86 26.51 -8.47 13.46
N TYR A 87 25.20 -8.60 13.21
CA TYR A 87 24.18 -8.56 14.26
C TYR A 87 24.35 -9.70 15.27
N PRO A 88 24.48 -10.99 14.89
CA PRO A 88 24.67 -12.08 15.86
C PRO A 88 25.95 -11.92 16.71
N VAL A 89 27.02 -11.36 16.13
CA VAL A 89 28.24 -11.03 16.89
C VAL A 89 27.92 -9.97 17.95
N GLY A 90 27.32 -8.85 17.55
CA GLY A 90 26.95 -7.77 18.47
C GLY A 90 26.03 -8.23 19.61
N VAL A 91 25.03 -9.07 19.29
CA VAL A 91 24.13 -9.68 20.28
C VAL A 91 24.89 -10.53 21.29
N SER A 92 25.79 -11.38 20.81
CA SER A 92 26.55 -12.30 21.67
C SER A 92 27.49 -11.56 22.62
N LEU A 93 28.18 -10.54 22.11
CA LEU A 93 29.10 -9.73 22.90
C LEU A 93 28.36 -9.02 24.05
N TYR A 94 27.25 -8.34 23.75
CA TYR A 94 26.52 -7.62 24.80
C TYR A 94 25.80 -8.57 25.75
N SER A 95 25.24 -9.69 25.27
CA SER A 95 24.55 -10.67 26.10
C SER A 95 25.51 -11.28 27.13
N THR A 96 26.73 -11.60 26.71
CA THR A 96 27.79 -12.09 27.61
C THR A 96 28.15 -11.01 28.64
N ALA A 97 28.27 -9.76 28.21
CA ALA A 97 28.52 -8.64 29.12
C ALA A 97 27.36 -8.37 30.08
N LEU A 98 26.11 -8.61 29.66
CA LEU A 98 24.91 -8.42 30.47
C LEU A 98 24.86 -9.42 31.64
N VAL A 99 25.29 -10.66 31.39
CA VAL A 99 25.43 -11.70 32.43
C VAL A 99 26.62 -11.41 33.35
N PHE A 100 27.74 -10.92 32.80
CA PHE A 100 28.98 -10.67 33.54
C PHE A 100 28.93 -9.40 34.42
N ALA A 101 28.25 -8.35 33.97
CA ALA A 101 28.27 -7.03 34.60
C ALA A 101 27.77 -6.99 36.06
N PRO A 102 26.68 -7.69 36.45
CA PRO A 102 26.18 -7.65 37.83
C PRO A 102 27.19 -8.17 38.86
N GLY A 103 27.97 -9.20 38.52
CA GLY A 103 29.01 -9.75 39.40
C GLY A 103 30.28 -8.90 39.45
N SER A 104 30.79 -8.52 38.28
CA SER A 104 32.07 -7.79 38.15
C SER A 104 32.02 -6.34 38.61
N LEU A 105 30.87 -5.67 38.53
CA LEU A 105 30.69 -4.27 38.97
C LEU A 105 30.30 -4.17 40.45
N SER A 106 30.17 -5.29 41.16
CA SER A 106 29.80 -5.30 42.57
C SER A 106 31.06 -5.37 43.44
N ASN A 107 31.27 -4.35 44.29
CA ASN A 107 32.20 -4.44 45.42
C ASN A 107 31.59 -5.26 46.58
N THR A 108 30.57 -6.08 46.31
CA THR A 108 29.78 -6.78 47.33
C THR A 108 30.08 -8.27 47.25
N THR A 109 30.45 -8.88 48.36
CA THR A 109 30.66 -10.33 48.45
C THR A 109 29.36 -11.13 48.61
N SER A 110 28.22 -10.46 48.77
CA SER A 110 26.92 -11.10 48.98
C SER A 110 26.26 -11.50 47.65
N ALA A 111 26.05 -12.82 47.48
CA ALA A 111 25.32 -13.36 46.33
C ALA A 111 23.91 -12.74 46.16
N ARG A 112 23.25 -12.38 47.28
CA ARG A 112 21.92 -11.78 47.27
C ARG A 112 21.91 -10.38 46.65
N SER A 113 22.92 -9.54 46.95
CA SER A 113 22.99 -8.19 46.37
C SER A 113 23.35 -8.22 44.88
N THR A 114 24.21 -9.14 44.48
CA THR A 114 24.52 -9.38 43.05
C THR A 114 23.28 -9.84 42.29
N ALA A 115 22.50 -10.75 42.85
CA ALA A 115 21.26 -11.23 42.25
C ALA A 115 20.21 -10.11 42.09
N TRP A 116 20.01 -9.26 43.10
CA TRP A 116 19.08 -8.12 43.00
C TRP A 116 19.51 -7.08 41.96
N ARG A 117 20.81 -6.83 41.83
CA ARG A 117 21.34 -5.93 40.79
C ARG A 117 21.19 -6.52 39.40
N ALA A 118 21.43 -7.82 39.24
CA ALA A 118 21.15 -8.53 37.99
C ALA A 118 19.66 -8.38 37.65
N ALA A 119 18.76 -8.68 38.60
CA ALA A 119 17.33 -8.54 38.40
C ALA A 119 16.92 -7.12 37.97
N LEU A 120 17.43 -6.08 38.65
CA LEU A 120 17.13 -4.69 38.28
C LEU A 120 17.65 -4.34 36.89
N LEU A 121 18.85 -4.79 36.55
CA LEU A 121 19.45 -4.56 35.23
C LEU A 121 18.67 -5.29 34.13
N TYR A 122 18.22 -6.52 34.36
CA TYR A 122 17.37 -7.27 33.44
C TYR A 122 15.97 -6.64 33.30
N VAL A 123 15.38 -6.12 34.37
CA VAL A 123 14.07 -5.43 34.28
C VAL A 123 14.21 -4.12 33.50
N ILE A 124 15.15 -3.25 33.87
CA ILE A 124 15.29 -1.94 33.22
C ILE A 124 15.79 -2.11 31.78
N ALA A 125 16.89 -2.84 31.57
CA ALA A 125 17.45 -2.98 30.23
C ALA A 125 16.60 -3.92 29.36
N GLY A 126 16.14 -5.05 29.91
CA GLY A 126 15.32 -6.05 29.22
C GLY A 126 13.94 -5.52 28.87
N TRP A 127 13.09 -5.29 29.86
CA TRP A 127 11.68 -4.93 29.58
C TRP A 127 11.53 -3.57 28.90
N VAL A 128 12.17 -2.52 29.41
CA VAL A 128 12.01 -1.18 28.84
C VAL A 128 12.71 -1.08 27.48
N GLY A 129 13.93 -1.63 27.37
CA GLY A 129 14.68 -1.63 26.12
C GLY A 129 13.94 -2.40 25.03
N SER A 130 13.44 -3.59 25.33
CA SER A 130 12.70 -4.40 24.36
C SER A 130 11.35 -3.79 23.98
N ALA A 131 10.57 -3.29 24.94
CA ALA A 131 9.30 -2.62 24.63
C ALA A 131 9.49 -1.41 23.69
N MET A 132 10.50 -0.59 23.95
CA MET A 132 10.84 0.55 23.09
C MET A 132 11.33 0.10 21.71
N GLY A 133 12.15 -0.95 21.63
CA GLY A 133 12.70 -1.46 20.38
C GLY A 133 11.62 -2.07 19.48
N ILE A 134 10.75 -2.90 20.07
CA ILE A 134 9.62 -3.55 19.39
C ILE A 134 8.62 -2.49 18.90
N GLY A 135 8.18 -1.59 19.80
CA GLY A 135 7.21 -0.56 19.43
C GLY A 135 7.72 0.36 18.32
N MET A 136 9.02 0.68 18.32
CA MET A 136 9.62 1.45 17.24
C MET A 136 9.66 0.67 15.92
N ALA A 137 10.10 -0.59 15.94
CA ALA A 137 10.17 -1.42 14.75
C ALA A 137 8.79 -1.70 14.13
N GLN A 138 7.76 -1.91 14.95
CA GLN A 138 6.38 -2.12 14.49
C GLN A 138 5.79 -0.90 13.79
N ASN A 139 6.11 0.31 14.26
CA ASN A 139 5.51 1.54 13.75
C ASN A 139 6.34 2.21 12.64
N LEU A 140 7.67 2.06 12.65
CA LEU A 140 8.57 2.78 11.74
C LEU A 140 9.25 1.87 10.72
N HIS A 141 9.18 0.54 10.90
CA HIS A 141 9.82 -0.49 10.06
C HIS A 141 11.34 -0.28 9.82
N SER A 142 11.96 0.62 10.59
CA SER A 142 13.35 1.04 10.49
C SER A 142 13.77 1.75 11.79
N VAL A 143 15.07 1.83 12.07
CA VAL A 143 15.59 2.62 13.21
C VAL A 143 15.93 4.04 12.72
N PRO A 144 15.28 5.10 13.21
CA PRO A 144 15.56 6.46 12.77
C PRO A 144 17.01 6.88 13.02
N ILE A 145 17.66 7.46 12.02
CA ILE A 145 19.08 7.86 12.08
C ILE A 145 19.33 8.88 13.20
N LEU A 146 18.41 9.82 13.43
CA LEU A 146 18.52 10.79 14.53
C LEU A 146 18.52 10.12 15.90
N PHE A 147 17.68 9.10 16.06
CA PHE A 147 17.63 8.34 17.31
C PHE A 147 18.91 7.53 17.49
N LEU A 148 19.43 6.94 16.41
CA LEU A 148 20.72 6.24 16.41
C LEU A 148 21.88 7.18 16.76
N ALA A 149 21.90 8.40 16.21
CA ALA A 149 22.88 9.42 16.53
C ALA A 149 22.81 9.85 18.01
N GLY A 150 21.60 10.06 18.53
CA GLY A 150 21.36 10.36 19.95
C GLY A 150 21.81 9.21 20.87
N ALA A 151 21.48 7.97 20.53
CA ALA A 151 21.95 6.79 21.27
C ALA A 151 23.48 6.65 21.22
N THR A 152 24.10 6.95 20.08
CA THR A 152 25.56 6.95 19.92
C THR A 152 26.21 8.00 20.79
N LEU A 153 25.63 9.20 20.83
CA LEU A 153 26.08 10.30 21.68
C LEU A 153 26.04 9.92 23.15
N ILE A 154 24.91 9.38 23.61
CA ILE A 154 24.72 8.93 25.00
C ILE A 154 25.68 7.79 25.32
N ALA A 155 25.83 6.81 24.43
CA ALA A 155 26.77 5.70 24.62
C ALA A 155 28.22 6.20 24.71
N ALA A 156 28.62 7.11 23.83
CA ALA A 156 29.94 7.73 23.84
C ALA A 156 30.16 8.51 25.16
N VAL A 157 29.21 9.32 25.58
CA VAL A 157 29.26 10.04 26.86
C VAL A 157 29.41 9.07 28.04
N CYS A 158 28.59 8.02 28.11
CA CYS A 158 28.65 7.04 29.20
C CYS A 158 29.94 6.18 29.19
N LEU A 159 30.56 5.96 28.03
CA LEU A 159 31.78 5.17 27.89
C LEU A 159 33.06 6.00 28.06
N ILE A 160 33.01 7.30 27.73
CA ILE A 160 34.17 8.20 27.70
C ILE A 160 34.22 9.12 28.93
N LEU A 161 33.10 9.58 29.49
CA LEU A 161 33.15 10.46 30.67
C LEU A 161 33.71 9.70 31.88
N PRO A 162 34.79 10.20 32.51
CA PRO A 162 35.21 9.68 33.80
C PRO A 162 34.12 9.93 34.84
N ARG A 163 34.02 9.04 35.84
CA ARG A 163 33.00 9.07 36.91
C ARG A 163 32.99 10.36 37.75
N SER A 164 33.94 11.28 37.57
CA SER A 164 34.03 12.54 38.29
C SER A 164 33.76 13.73 37.36
N LEU A 165 32.67 14.46 37.63
CA LEU A 165 32.29 15.69 36.94
C LEU A 165 33.38 16.80 37.01
N SER A 166 34.32 16.72 37.97
CA SER A 166 35.40 17.69 38.12
C SER A 166 36.49 17.61 37.04
N SER A 167 36.56 16.54 36.24
CA SER A 167 37.55 16.42 35.16
C SER A 167 37.08 17.00 33.81
N LEU A 168 35.84 17.51 33.74
CA LEU A 168 35.20 18.00 32.51
C LEU A 168 35.63 19.42 32.12
N ALA A 169 36.38 20.12 32.99
CA ALA A 169 36.84 21.49 32.79
C ALA A 169 38.38 21.59 32.65
N THR A 170 39.04 20.55 32.14
CA THR A 170 40.47 20.61 31.82
C THR A 170 40.68 20.93 30.33
N PRO A 171 41.73 21.68 29.95
CA PRO A 171 42.02 22.04 28.56
C PRO A 171 42.13 20.84 27.60
N GLN A 172 42.46 19.65 28.13
CA GLN A 172 42.59 18.40 27.38
C GLN A 172 41.24 17.80 26.94
N SER A 173 40.12 18.27 27.51
CA SER A 173 38.77 17.79 27.17
C SER A 173 38.11 18.53 25.99
N ILE A 174 38.67 19.68 25.60
CA ILE A 174 38.21 20.53 24.49
C ILE A 174 38.11 19.78 23.14
N PRO A 175 39.08 18.96 22.70
CA PRO A 175 38.96 18.24 21.44
C PRO A 175 37.83 17.20 21.43
N TYR A 176 37.50 16.61 22.59
CA TYR A 176 36.40 15.65 22.70
C TYR A 176 35.03 16.34 22.55
N TRP A 177 34.85 17.51 23.17
CA TRP A 177 33.65 18.32 23.02
C TRP A 177 33.50 18.89 21.61
N ALA A 178 34.60 19.33 21.01
CA ALA A 178 34.61 19.77 19.61
C ALA A 178 34.24 18.62 18.65
N GLY A 179 34.74 17.40 18.90
CA GLY A 179 34.38 16.21 18.13
C GLY A 179 32.91 15.81 18.27
N LEU A 180 32.36 15.84 19.50
CA LEU A 180 30.94 15.61 19.74
C LEU A 180 30.06 16.65 19.04
N GLY A 181 30.45 17.92 19.12
CA GLY A 181 29.77 19.03 18.43
C GLY A 181 29.84 18.89 16.91
N ALA A 182 30.97 18.46 16.36
CA ALA A 182 31.13 18.21 14.93
C ALA A 182 30.27 17.03 14.44
N ILE A 183 30.17 15.95 15.22
CA ILE A 183 29.29 14.81 14.91
C ILE A 183 27.82 15.23 14.99
N GLY A 184 27.44 16.01 16.02
CA GLY A 184 26.09 16.56 16.14
C GLY A 184 25.74 17.51 14.99
N LEU A 185 26.67 18.36 14.58
CA LEU A 185 26.51 19.28 13.45
C LEU A 185 26.46 18.54 12.11
N LEU A 186 27.27 17.49 11.94
CA LEU A 186 27.21 16.62 10.76
C LEU A 186 25.88 15.88 10.69
N ALA A 187 25.39 15.33 11.81
CA ALA A 187 24.08 14.72 11.91
C ALA A 187 22.95 15.72 11.60
N TYR A 188 23.06 16.97 12.08
CA TYR A 188 22.13 18.05 11.76
C TYR A 188 22.15 18.41 10.26
N ARG A 189 23.33 18.56 9.64
CA ARG A 189 23.44 18.85 8.21
C ARG A 189 23.00 17.69 7.31
N LEU A 190 23.26 16.45 7.73
CA LEU A 190 22.75 15.26 7.05
C LEU A 190 21.22 15.18 7.19
N HIS A 191 20.66 15.54 8.35
CA HIS A 191 19.22 15.64 8.57
C HIS A 191 18.58 16.76 7.75
N GLU A 192 19.20 17.93 7.62
CA GLU A 192 18.73 19.02 6.76
C GLU A 192 18.66 18.56 5.30
N LYS A 193 19.69 17.88 4.80
CA LYS A 193 19.68 17.25 3.47
C LYS A 193 18.61 16.16 3.34
N GLN A 194 18.32 15.41 4.40
CA GLN A 194 17.29 14.36 4.40
C GLN A 194 15.86 14.93 4.46
N LEU A 195 15.61 15.96 5.27
CA LEU A 195 14.33 16.69 5.30
C LEU A 195 14.07 17.41 3.97
N LEU A 196 15.13 17.97 3.37
CA LEU A 196 15.06 18.48 2.00
C LEU A 196 14.73 17.35 1.02
N SER A 197 15.33 16.16 1.15
CA SER A 197 14.99 14.97 0.35
C SER A 197 13.67 14.27 0.70
N PHE A 198 13.00 14.67 1.78
CA PHE A 198 11.61 14.30 2.08
C PHE A 198 10.63 15.33 1.51
N ARG A 199 11.08 16.59 1.33
CA ARG A 199 10.34 17.63 0.58
C ARG A 199 10.53 17.53 -0.92
N THR A 200 11.63 16.97 -1.41
CA THR A 200 11.72 16.48 -2.78
C THR A 200 11.25 15.03 -2.79
N PRO A 201 10.16 14.70 -3.48
CA PRO A 201 9.80 13.31 -3.69
C PRO A 201 11.03 12.58 -4.24
N SER A 202 11.47 11.52 -3.56
CA SER A 202 12.31 10.47 -4.16
C SER A 202 11.75 10.21 -5.55
N SER A 203 12.53 10.49 -6.61
CA SER A 203 12.23 10.23 -8.03
C SER A 203 10.82 9.64 -8.23
N ALA A 204 9.84 10.53 -8.45
CA ALA A 204 8.39 10.29 -8.50
C ALA A 204 7.99 8.80 -8.61
N GLN A 205 7.50 8.21 -7.50
CA GLN A 205 6.60 7.07 -7.67
C GLN A 205 5.43 7.57 -8.54
N SER A 206 5.19 6.89 -9.66
CA SER A 206 4.09 7.29 -10.53
C SER A 206 2.76 7.18 -9.76
N PRO A 207 1.75 8.04 -10.04
CA PRO A 207 0.45 7.96 -9.39
C PRO A 207 -0.16 6.54 -9.44
N GLU A 208 0.10 5.80 -10.51
CA GLU A 208 -0.36 4.43 -10.72
C GLU A 208 0.31 3.46 -9.75
N ARG A 209 1.60 3.63 -9.47
CA ARG A 209 2.33 2.80 -8.50
C ARG A 209 1.79 3.02 -7.09
N LEU A 210 1.62 4.29 -6.69
CA LEU A 210 1.01 4.62 -5.40
C LEU A 210 -0.43 4.07 -5.32
N GLY A 211 -1.19 4.18 -6.41
CA GLY A 211 -2.54 3.64 -6.50
C GLY A 211 -2.60 2.13 -6.34
N ARG A 212 -1.63 1.39 -6.90
CA ARG A 212 -1.50 -0.06 -6.69
C ARG A 212 -1.20 -0.40 -5.24
N GLU A 213 -0.34 0.36 -4.58
CA GLU A 213 -0.06 0.17 -3.14
C GLU A 213 -1.31 0.44 -2.30
N VAL A 214 -2.07 1.48 -2.62
CA VAL A 214 -3.38 1.76 -1.98
C VAL A 214 -4.35 0.61 -2.23
N TYR A 215 -4.47 0.11 -3.47
CA TYR A 215 -5.34 -1.03 -3.80
C TYR A 215 -5.08 -2.26 -2.93
N ILE A 216 -3.80 -2.56 -2.69
CA ILE A 216 -3.37 -3.68 -1.85
C ILE A 216 -3.67 -3.39 -0.39
N ARG A 217 -3.31 -2.19 0.10
CA ARG A 217 -3.47 -1.80 1.51
C ARG A 217 -4.93 -1.74 1.94
N GLU A 218 -5.80 -1.27 1.07
CA GLU A 218 -7.25 -1.17 1.28
C GLU A 218 -7.98 -2.53 1.10
N GLY A 219 -7.24 -3.59 0.75
CA GLY A 219 -7.78 -4.94 0.63
C GLY A 219 -8.76 -5.12 -0.53
N CYS A 220 -8.70 -4.26 -1.56
CA CYS A 220 -9.62 -4.30 -2.71
C CYS A 220 -9.65 -5.69 -3.38
N ILE A 221 -8.51 -6.40 -3.36
CA ILE A 221 -8.35 -7.75 -3.88
C ILE A 221 -9.34 -8.77 -3.31
N HIS A 222 -9.83 -8.58 -2.09
CA HIS A 222 -10.78 -9.51 -1.47
C HIS A 222 -12.14 -9.56 -2.17
N CYS A 223 -12.48 -8.49 -2.90
CA CYS A 223 -13.71 -8.42 -3.69
C CYS A 223 -13.44 -8.39 -5.19
N HIS A 224 -12.34 -7.77 -5.61
CA HIS A 224 -12.00 -7.51 -7.00
C HIS A 224 -10.64 -8.10 -7.34
N SER A 225 -10.58 -9.11 -8.19
CA SER A 225 -9.29 -9.57 -8.72
C SER A 225 -8.88 -8.75 -9.94
N GLN A 226 -7.66 -9.00 -10.40
CA GLN A 226 -7.14 -8.54 -11.67
C GLN A 226 -6.68 -9.75 -12.49
N TYR A 227 -7.59 -10.70 -12.67
CA TYR A 227 -7.35 -11.92 -13.42
C TYR A 227 -8.66 -12.48 -13.95
N VAL A 228 -8.94 -12.26 -15.24
CA VAL A 228 -10.08 -12.89 -15.93
C VAL A 228 -9.87 -14.40 -15.95
N ARG A 229 -10.84 -15.16 -15.42
CA ARG A 229 -10.74 -16.62 -15.26
C ARG A 229 -11.06 -17.34 -16.58
N PRO A 230 -10.12 -18.12 -17.14
CA PRO A 230 -10.33 -18.86 -18.40
C PRO A 230 -11.50 -19.84 -18.30
N GLY A 231 -12.29 -19.95 -19.38
CA GLY A 231 -13.38 -20.94 -19.48
C GLY A 231 -14.60 -20.63 -18.61
N THR A 232 -14.76 -19.38 -18.18
CA THR A 232 -15.91 -18.92 -17.38
C THR A 232 -16.61 -17.74 -18.07
N ARG A 233 -17.77 -17.33 -17.57
CA ARG A 233 -18.46 -16.10 -18.04
C ARG A 233 -17.64 -14.82 -17.84
N ASP A 234 -16.53 -14.87 -17.09
CA ASP A 234 -15.59 -13.74 -17.03
C ASP A 234 -15.07 -13.35 -18.41
N GLU A 235 -14.87 -14.30 -19.32
CA GLU A 235 -14.35 -13.99 -20.66
C GLU A 235 -15.36 -13.22 -21.51
N GLU A 236 -16.65 -13.53 -21.32
CA GLU A 236 -17.76 -12.83 -21.94
C GLU A 236 -17.91 -11.40 -21.39
N TRP A 237 -17.86 -11.24 -20.06
CA TRP A 237 -18.09 -9.95 -19.41
C TRP A 237 -16.85 -9.04 -19.41
N TRP A 238 -15.68 -9.60 -19.08
CA TRP A 238 -14.46 -8.85 -18.79
C TRP A 238 -13.39 -8.96 -19.89
N GLY A 239 -13.66 -9.73 -20.94
CA GLY A 239 -12.77 -9.90 -22.10
C GLY A 239 -11.80 -11.08 -21.92
N PRO A 240 -10.87 -11.31 -22.86
CA PRO A 240 -10.11 -12.55 -22.89
C PRO A 240 -9.20 -12.73 -21.67
N SER A 241 -9.09 -13.98 -21.22
CA SER A 241 -8.20 -14.37 -20.13
C SER A 241 -6.73 -14.27 -20.53
N GLN A 242 -5.86 -14.12 -19.53
CA GLN A 242 -4.41 -14.11 -19.70
C GLN A 242 -3.81 -15.43 -19.21
N PRO A 243 -2.65 -15.84 -19.77
CA PRO A 243 -1.91 -16.99 -19.26
C PRO A 243 -1.63 -16.83 -17.75
N PRO A 244 -1.90 -17.86 -16.91
CA PRO A 244 -1.70 -17.77 -15.47
C PRO A 244 -0.26 -17.42 -15.04
N ARG A 245 0.73 -17.61 -15.93
CA ARG A 245 2.13 -17.29 -15.68
C ARG A 245 2.34 -15.78 -15.50
N GLU A 246 1.77 -14.96 -16.39
CA GLU A 246 1.93 -13.50 -16.36
C GLU A 246 1.39 -12.92 -15.05
N ALA A 247 0.20 -13.36 -14.64
CA ALA A 247 -0.41 -12.93 -13.38
C ALA A 247 0.35 -13.37 -12.13
N ARG A 248 1.18 -14.42 -12.19
CA ARG A 248 2.03 -14.91 -11.08
C ARG A 248 3.36 -14.17 -10.97
N GLU A 249 3.82 -13.54 -12.04
CA GLU A 249 5.06 -12.77 -12.07
C GLU A 249 4.89 -11.39 -11.41
N GLU A 250 3.64 -10.91 -11.24
CA GLU A 250 3.33 -9.76 -10.40
C GLU A 250 3.67 -9.97 -8.92
N ILE A 251 4.09 -8.91 -8.24
CA ILE A 251 4.47 -8.96 -6.81
C ILE A 251 3.68 -7.89 -6.02
N PRO A 252 2.76 -8.28 -5.11
CA PRO A 252 2.14 -9.60 -5.02
C PRO A 252 1.20 -9.86 -6.21
N PRO A 253 0.93 -11.13 -6.57
CA PRO A 253 -0.09 -11.49 -7.56
C PRO A 253 -1.49 -11.04 -7.13
N LEU A 254 -2.26 -10.42 -8.04
CA LEU A 254 -3.62 -9.93 -7.76
C LEU A 254 -4.74 -10.82 -8.32
N ILE A 255 -4.50 -12.14 -8.41
CA ILE A 255 -5.44 -13.13 -8.98
C ILE A 255 -6.72 -13.31 -8.14
N GLY A 256 -6.61 -13.16 -6.82
CA GLY A 256 -7.73 -13.23 -5.86
C GLY A 256 -8.38 -14.63 -5.72
N ASN A 257 -8.39 -15.19 -4.51
CA ASN A 257 -9.00 -16.53 -4.25
C ASN A 257 -10.53 -16.50 -4.17
N ARG A 258 -11.14 -15.34 -3.95
CA ARG A 258 -12.60 -15.13 -3.91
C ARG A 258 -12.88 -13.81 -4.61
N ARG A 259 -13.96 -13.76 -5.40
CA ARG A 259 -14.41 -12.55 -6.08
C ARG A 259 -15.88 -12.30 -5.78
N GLN A 260 -16.19 -11.13 -5.26
CA GLN A 260 -17.55 -10.67 -4.97
C GLN A 260 -18.01 -9.57 -5.93
N GLY A 261 -17.08 -8.76 -6.43
CA GLY A 261 -17.33 -7.72 -7.43
C GLY A 261 -16.84 -8.12 -8.83
N PRO A 262 -16.88 -7.24 -9.83
CA PRO A 262 -16.28 -7.47 -11.14
C PRO A 262 -14.75 -7.60 -11.08
N ASP A 263 -14.17 -8.24 -12.09
CA ASP A 263 -12.73 -8.16 -12.33
C ASP A 263 -12.31 -6.75 -12.76
N LEU A 264 -11.14 -6.30 -12.32
CA LEU A 264 -10.65 -4.95 -12.59
C LEU A 264 -9.43 -4.90 -13.51
N LEU A 265 -8.91 -6.04 -14.01
CA LEU A 265 -7.72 -6.11 -14.86
C LEU A 265 -7.76 -5.13 -16.04
N ARG A 266 -8.96 -4.84 -16.53
CA ARG A 266 -9.19 -3.98 -17.68
C ARG A 266 -10.22 -2.89 -17.38
N VAL A 267 -10.35 -2.43 -16.13
CA VAL A 267 -11.38 -1.44 -15.78
C VAL A 267 -11.13 -0.07 -16.42
N GLY A 268 -9.88 0.29 -16.69
CA GLY A 268 -9.50 1.56 -17.30
C GLY A 268 -10.10 1.75 -18.68
N ASN A 269 -10.25 0.68 -19.47
CA ASN A 269 -10.92 0.76 -20.77
C ASN A 269 -12.47 0.73 -20.70
N ARG A 270 -13.05 0.62 -19.49
CA ARG A 270 -14.51 0.48 -19.26
C ARG A 270 -15.15 1.63 -18.50
N ARG A 271 -14.38 2.26 -17.60
CA ARG A 271 -14.86 3.29 -16.68
C ARG A 271 -13.97 4.51 -16.81
N SER A 272 -14.57 5.70 -16.75
CA SER A 272 -13.80 6.95 -16.69
C SER A 272 -13.22 7.18 -15.30
N ALA A 273 -12.21 8.04 -15.21
CA ALA A 273 -11.63 8.47 -13.94
C ALA A 273 -12.70 9.01 -12.98
N GLN A 274 -13.60 9.86 -13.50
CA GLN A 274 -14.70 10.44 -12.71
C GLN A 274 -15.69 9.37 -12.23
N TRP A 275 -16.03 8.37 -13.06
CA TRP A 275 -16.89 7.28 -12.60
C TRP A 275 -16.24 6.48 -11.48
N ASN A 276 -14.95 6.13 -11.62
CA ASN A 276 -14.20 5.43 -10.57
C ASN A 276 -14.15 6.26 -9.28
N ARG A 277 -13.93 7.58 -9.39
CA ARG A 277 -13.91 8.50 -8.25
C ARG A 277 -15.25 8.50 -7.51
N LEU A 278 -16.36 8.69 -8.23
CA LEU A 278 -17.70 8.68 -7.65
C LEU A 278 -18.02 7.33 -6.99
N HIS A 279 -17.69 6.22 -7.66
CA HIS A 279 -17.90 4.88 -7.15
C HIS A 279 -17.07 4.61 -5.88
N LEU A 280 -15.82 5.06 -5.81
CA LEU A 280 -14.99 4.90 -4.62
C LEU A 280 -15.51 5.73 -3.43
N ILE A 281 -15.97 6.96 -3.68
CA ILE A 281 -16.50 7.84 -2.63
C ILE A 281 -17.85 7.31 -2.12
N ASN A 282 -18.78 7.00 -3.02
CA ASN A 282 -20.10 6.49 -2.68
C ASN A 282 -20.55 5.43 -3.70
N PRO A 283 -20.25 4.14 -3.47
CA PRO A 283 -20.56 3.09 -4.45
C PRO A 283 -22.04 3.04 -4.86
N ARG A 284 -22.94 3.28 -3.90
CA ARG A 284 -24.40 3.22 -4.08
C ARG A 284 -24.98 4.38 -4.88
N SER A 285 -24.21 5.44 -5.11
CA SER A 285 -24.64 6.52 -6.01
C SER A 285 -24.39 6.18 -7.47
N VAL A 286 -23.60 5.17 -7.85
CA VAL A 286 -23.47 4.83 -9.28
C VAL A 286 -23.78 3.37 -9.56
N VAL A 287 -23.87 2.56 -8.50
CA VAL A 287 -24.33 1.18 -8.53
C VAL A 287 -25.25 0.96 -7.31
N PRO A 288 -26.57 1.15 -7.44
CA PRO A 288 -27.51 1.19 -6.30
C PRO A 288 -27.40 0.00 -5.34
N ASP A 289 -27.26 -1.21 -5.89
CA ASP A 289 -27.17 -2.46 -5.12
C ASP A 289 -25.73 -2.84 -4.72
N SER A 290 -24.79 -1.89 -4.78
CA SER A 290 -23.39 -2.16 -4.47
C SER A 290 -23.19 -2.52 -2.99
N ARG A 291 -22.54 -3.67 -2.77
CA ARG A 291 -22.06 -4.12 -1.46
C ARG A 291 -20.68 -3.55 -1.11
N MET A 292 -20.06 -2.82 -2.03
CA MET A 292 -18.75 -2.20 -1.80
C MET A 292 -18.85 -1.16 -0.68
N PRO A 293 -17.88 -1.12 0.27
CA PRO A 293 -17.81 -0.05 1.26
C PRO A 293 -17.38 1.27 0.61
N SER A 294 -17.63 2.38 1.31
CA SER A 294 -17.11 3.69 0.88
C SER A 294 -15.63 3.81 1.22
N TYR A 295 -14.86 4.33 0.25
CA TYR A 295 -13.46 4.72 0.39
C TYR A 295 -13.30 6.25 0.35
N GLY A 296 -14.36 7.00 0.68
CA GLY A 296 -14.35 8.47 0.67
C GLY A 296 -13.27 9.08 1.56
N HIS A 297 -12.80 8.36 2.58
CA HIS A 297 -11.70 8.76 3.46
C HIS A 297 -10.35 8.95 2.74
N LEU A 298 -10.20 8.43 1.51
CA LEU A 298 -9.01 8.62 0.67
C LEU A 298 -9.06 9.89 -0.18
N PHE A 299 -10.21 10.57 -0.24
CA PHE A 299 -10.45 11.75 -1.08
C PHE A 299 -10.58 13.03 -0.24
N VAL A 300 -9.92 13.08 0.91
CA VAL A 300 -9.81 14.27 1.74
C VAL A 300 -8.75 15.22 1.17
N GLU A 301 -8.94 16.52 1.36
CA GLU A 301 -8.04 17.53 0.82
C GLU A 301 -6.59 17.32 1.28
N GLY A 302 -5.66 17.36 0.33
CA GLY A 302 -4.23 17.13 0.58
C GLY A 302 -3.79 15.66 0.64
N ASP A 303 -4.71 14.69 0.56
CA ASP A 303 -4.38 13.26 0.51
C ASP A 303 -4.29 12.76 -0.94
N PRO A 304 -3.11 12.29 -1.41
CA PRO A 304 -2.95 11.83 -2.79
C PRO A 304 -3.51 10.42 -3.04
N ARG A 305 -3.90 9.68 -2.00
CA ARG A 305 -4.22 8.23 -2.12
C ARG A 305 -5.42 7.96 -3.01
N GLY A 306 -6.50 8.75 -2.87
CA GLY A 306 -7.72 8.55 -3.66
C GLY A 306 -7.48 8.76 -5.16
N GLU A 307 -6.82 9.87 -5.52
CA GLU A 307 -6.51 10.18 -6.91
C GLU A 307 -5.46 9.22 -7.50
N ALA A 308 -4.48 8.79 -6.71
CA ALA A 308 -3.54 7.75 -7.11
C ALA A 308 -4.24 6.41 -7.40
N LEU A 309 -5.19 6.00 -6.55
CA LEU A 309 -6.00 4.80 -6.79
C LEU A 309 -6.82 4.93 -8.09
N VAL A 310 -7.41 6.10 -8.36
CA VAL A 310 -8.10 6.34 -9.64
C VAL A 310 -7.14 6.23 -10.83
N ALA A 311 -5.94 6.80 -10.74
CA ALA A 311 -4.92 6.71 -11.79
C ALA A 311 -4.53 5.25 -12.08
N TYR A 312 -4.28 4.45 -11.04
CA TYR A 312 -4.01 3.03 -11.19
C TYR A 312 -5.16 2.29 -11.88
N LEU A 313 -6.41 2.52 -11.47
CA LEU A 313 -7.57 1.90 -12.13
C LEU A 313 -7.72 2.34 -13.60
N GLN A 314 -7.31 3.55 -13.95
CA GLN A 314 -7.30 4.02 -15.35
C GLN A 314 -6.20 3.39 -16.19
N ASP A 315 -5.07 3.05 -15.58
CA ASP A 315 -3.96 2.36 -16.24
C ASP A 315 -4.32 0.90 -16.57
N LEU A 316 -5.11 0.23 -15.72
CA LEU A 316 -5.54 -1.16 -15.93
C LEU A 316 -6.29 -1.37 -17.25
N GLY A 317 -5.61 -2.00 -18.22
CA GLY A 317 -6.14 -2.29 -19.55
C GLY A 317 -6.20 -1.07 -20.49
N SER A 318 -5.55 0.04 -20.15
CA SER A 318 -5.46 1.26 -20.96
C SER A 318 -5.00 0.97 -22.39
N MET A 319 -3.99 0.09 -22.54
CA MET A 319 -3.41 -0.34 -23.82
C MET A 319 -4.38 -1.11 -24.72
N THR A 320 -5.46 -1.67 -24.16
CA THR A 320 -6.46 -2.47 -24.91
C THR A 320 -7.72 -1.65 -25.26
N ARG A 321 -7.67 -0.32 -25.13
CA ARG A 321 -8.83 0.55 -25.34
C ARG A 321 -9.29 0.55 -26.80
N GLU A 322 -8.38 0.59 -27.76
CA GLU A 322 -8.71 0.56 -29.20
C GLU A 322 -9.37 -0.77 -29.60
N GLU A 323 -8.75 -1.90 -29.22
CA GLU A 323 -9.30 -3.24 -29.44
C GLU A 323 -10.71 -3.38 -28.87
N ARG A 324 -10.94 -2.85 -27.66
CA ARG A 324 -12.26 -2.85 -27.04
C ARG A 324 -13.25 -2.01 -27.84
N MET A 325 -12.85 -0.83 -28.31
CA MET A 325 -13.73 0.02 -29.11
C MET A 325 -14.16 -0.67 -30.41
N GLU A 326 -13.26 -1.39 -31.07
CA GLU A 326 -13.60 -2.20 -32.23
C GLU A 326 -14.56 -3.34 -31.88
N ALA A 327 -14.35 -4.03 -30.76
CA ALA A 327 -15.24 -5.07 -30.27
C ALA A 327 -16.65 -4.52 -29.99
N VAL A 328 -16.75 -3.34 -29.36
CA VAL A 328 -18.03 -2.65 -29.11
C VAL A 328 -18.76 -2.33 -30.41
N GLN A 329 -18.05 -1.85 -31.44
CA GLN A 329 -18.68 -1.53 -32.73
C GLN A 329 -19.16 -2.76 -33.50
N ARG A 330 -18.42 -3.87 -33.37
CA ARG A 330 -18.79 -5.16 -33.98
C ARG A 330 -19.90 -5.87 -33.23
N TRP A 331 -20.07 -5.60 -31.93
CA TRP A 331 -21.07 -6.27 -31.11
C TRP A 331 -22.49 -6.10 -31.68
N ARG A 332 -23.24 -7.19 -31.61
CA ARG A 332 -24.67 -7.29 -31.93
C ARG A 332 -25.33 -8.13 -30.83
N PRO A 333 -26.59 -7.85 -30.48
CA PRO A 333 -27.37 -8.74 -29.63
C PRO A 333 -27.42 -10.16 -30.23
N ALA A 334 -27.44 -11.19 -29.39
CA ALA A 334 -27.59 -12.56 -29.86
C ALA A 334 -28.87 -12.71 -30.72
N PRO A 335 -28.84 -13.47 -31.85
CA PRO A 335 -29.96 -13.54 -32.81
C PRO A 335 -31.31 -13.93 -32.21
N GLU A 336 -31.30 -14.76 -31.18
CA GLU A 336 -32.46 -15.26 -30.45
C GLU A 336 -33.00 -14.27 -29.40
N SER A 337 -32.24 -13.21 -29.09
CA SER A 337 -32.62 -12.22 -28.08
C SER A 337 -33.78 -11.38 -28.58
N ARG A 338 -34.85 -11.35 -27.77
CA ARG A 338 -36.02 -10.50 -28.00
C ARG A 338 -36.13 -9.46 -26.89
N PRO A 339 -36.66 -8.26 -27.17
CA PRO A 339 -36.92 -7.28 -26.13
C PRO A 339 -37.81 -7.88 -25.04
N VAL A 340 -37.43 -7.68 -23.79
CA VAL A 340 -38.34 -7.94 -22.66
C VAL A 340 -39.56 -7.03 -22.73
N ASP A 341 -40.64 -7.42 -22.06
CA ASP A 341 -41.89 -6.65 -22.00
C ASP A 341 -41.64 -5.16 -21.65
N PRO A 342 -42.39 -4.19 -22.24
CA PRO A 342 -42.18 -2.76 -22.01
C PRO A 342 -42.20 -2.32 -20.53
N THR A 343 -42.96 -3.00 -19.66
CA THR A 343 -42.97 -2.70 -18.21
C THR A 343 -41.63 -3.03 -17.57
N THR A 344 -40.95 -4.07 -18.06
CA THR A 344 -39.62 -4.47 -17.61
C THR A 344 -38.57 -3.46 -18.04
N GLY A 345 -38.65 -2.94 -19.28
CA GLY A 345 -37.76 -1.88 -19.76
C GLY A 345 -37.85 -0.61 -18.92
N ALA A 346 -39.07 -0.17 -18.57
CA ALA A 346 -39.28 0.99 -17.71
C ALA A 346 -38.72 0.78 -16.29
N ARG A 347 -38.93 -0.41 -15.70
CA ARG A 347 -38.39 -0.76 -14.38
C ARG A 347 -36.86 -0.76 -14.40
N LEU A 348 -36.24 -1.41 -15.39
CA LEU A 348 -34.78 -1.43 -15.52
C LEU A 348 -34.20 -0.02 -15.68
N PHE A 349 -34.89 0.87 -16.39
CA PHE A 349 -34.49 2.27 -16.54
C PHE A 349 -34.53 3.01 -15.19
N ALA A 350 -35.60 2.83 -14.42
CA ALA A 350 -35.73 3.41 -13.09
C ALA A 350 -34.62 2.94 -12.14
N GLU A 351 -34.26 1.66 -12.21
CA GLU A 351 -33.21 1.05 -11.38
C GLU A 351 -31.80 1.49 -11.78
N ASN A 352 -31.51 1.60 -13.08
CA ASN A 352 -30.14 1.70 -13.58
C ASN A 352 -29.77 3.07 -14.17
N CYS A 353 -30.74 3.85 -14.63
CA CYS A 353 -30.50 5.05 -15.44
C CYS A 353 -31.00 6.34 -14.78
N ALA A 354 -32.08 6.27 -14.00
CA ALA A 354 -32.76 7.44 -13.47
C ALA A 354 -31.93 8.28 -12.47
N GLN A 355 -30.90 7.72 -11.85
CA GLN A 355 -30.02 8.49 -10.95
C GLN A 355 -29.27 9.62 -11.68
N CYS A 356 -28.94 9.42 -12.96
CA CYS A 356 -28.30 10.44 -13.80
C CYS A 356 -29.30 11.10 -14.74
N HIS A 357 -30.19 10.32 -15.37
CA HIS A 357 -31.09 10.83 -16.40
C HIS A 357 -32.46 11.31 -15.88
N GLY A 358 -32.77 11.11 -14.60
CA GLY A 358 -34.10 11.37 -14.03
C GLY A 358 -35.11 10.30 -14.45
N ILE A 359 -36.21 10.15 -13.70
CA ILE A 359 -37.24 9.13 -14.00
C ILE A 359 -37.93 9.40 -15.35
N SER A 360 -38.01 10.68 -15.75
CA SER A 360 -38.53 11.12 -17.04
C SER A 360 -37.48 11.11 -18.17
N GLY A 361 -36.22 10.81 -17.87
CA GLY A 361 -35.14 10.79 -18.86
C GLY A 361 -34.69 12.16 -19.36
N ARG A 362 -34.94 13.25 -18.63
CA ARG A 362 -34.61 14.62 -19.06
C ARG A 362 -33.16 15.05 -18.78
N GLY A 363 -32.36 14.18 -18.18
CA GLY A 363 -30.98 14.50 -17.78
C GLY A 363 -30.90 15.24 -16.44
N ASP A 364 -31.98 15.25 -15.67
CA ASP A 364 -32.17 16.00 -14.42
C ASP A 364 -32.15 15.08 -13.18
N GLY A 365 -31.49 13.92 -13.28
CA GLY A 365 -31.35 13.00 -12.16
C GLY A 365 -30.57 13.61 -10.99
N PRO A 366 -30.70 13.06 -9.77
CA PRO A 366 -30.05 13.59 -8.57
C PRO A 366 -28.51 13.66 -8.67
N LEU A 367 -27.90 12.93 -9.59
CA LEU A 367 -26.45 12.93 -9.81
C LEU A 367 -26.00 13.67 -11.07
N SER A 368 -26.93 14.26 -11.82
CA SER A 368 -26.64 14.98 -13.07
C SER A 368 -25.57 16.06 -12.91
N SER A 369 -25.50 16.73 -11.75
CA SER A 369 -24.49 17.75 -11.45
C SER A 369 -23.14 17.19 -10.99
N LEU A 370 -23.08 15.95 -10.50
CA LEU A 370 -21.88 15.32 -9.93
C LEU A 370 -21.07 14.52 -10.95
N VAL A 371 -21.70 14.11 -12.06
CA VAL A 371 -21.09 13.28 -13.10
C VAL A 371 -20.15 14.06 -14.03
N GLY A 372 -20.10 15.38 -13.93
CA GLY A 372 -19.21 16.26 -14.70
C GLY A 372 -19.66 16.47 -16.14
N SER A 373 -18.70 16.81 -17.02
CA SER A 373 -18.96 17.04 -18.45
C SER A 373 -18.63 15.79 -19.28
N PRO A 374 -19.49 15.40 -20.24
CA PRO A 374 -20.77 16.02 -20.56
C PRO A 374 -21.85 15.68 -19.52
N VAL A 375 -22.75 16.64 -19.27
CA VAL A 375 -23.95 16.40 -18.45
C VAL A 375 -24.85 15.37 -19.13
N PRO A 376 -25.67 14.61 -18.38
CA PRO A 376 -26.59 13.64 -18.96
C PRO A 376 -27.54 14.30 -19.97
N SER A 377 -27.63 13.73 -21.18
CA SER A 377 -28.52 14.22 -22.23
C SER A 377 -30.00 14.05 -21.85
N ASP A 378 -30.84 14.94 -22.38
CA ASP A 378 -32.30 14.77 -22.43
C ASP A 378 -32.64 13.65 -23.43
N LEU A 379 -32.92 12.46 -22.89
CA LEU A 379 -33.26 11.25 -23.63
C LEU A 379 -34.65 11.30 -24.27
N THR A 380 -35.47 12.30 -23.92
CA THR A 380 -36.79 12.50 -24.55
C THR A 380 -36.70 13.14 -25.92
N ARG A 381 -35.52 13.63 -26.32
CA ARG A 381 -35.26 14.21 -27.64
C ARG A 381 -34.43 13.27 -28.48
N ASN A 382 -34.46 13.38 -29.80
CA ASN A 382 -33.62 12.55 -30.68
C ASN A 382 -32.23 13.15 -30.99
N SER A 383 -31.90 14.32 -30.45
CA SER A 383 -30.68 15.07 -30.78
C SER A 383 -29.37 14.39 -30.34
N TRP A 384 -29.39 13.60 -29.26
CA TRP A 384 -28.21 12.90 -28.73
C TRP A 384 -27.82 11.65 -29.55
N LEU A 385 -28.66 11.21 -30.49
CA LEU A 385 -28.40 10.10 -31.40
C LEU A 385 -27.57 10.49 -32.63
N GLY A 386 -26.93 11.67 -32.62
CA GLY A 386 -26.03 12.10 -33.69
C GLY A 386 -26.71 12.35 -35.04
N GLY A 387 -27.95 12.85 -35.03
CA GLY A 387 -28.68 13.22 -36.26
C GLY A 387 -29.12 12.05 -37.14
N ALA A 388 -29.04 10.80 -36.66
CA ALA A 388 -29.29 9.62 -37.47
C ALA A 388 -30.78 9.43 -37.80
N GLN A 389 -31.14 9.79 -39.02
CA GLN A 389 -32.23 9.23 -39.81
C GLN A 389 -31.99 7.74 -40.16
N SER A 390 -31.33 6.97 -39.29
CA SER A 390 -31.12 5.54 -39.50
C SER A 390 -32.44 4.78 -39.32
N GLU A 391 -32.64 3.74 -40.14
CA GLU A 391 -33.79 2.86 -40.06
C GLU A 391 -33.96 2.29 -38.63
N ALA A 392 -35.21 2.04 -38.23
CA ALA A 392 -35.56 1.62 -36.87
C ALA A 392 -34.70 0.46 -36.30
N PRO A 393 -34.33 -0.59 -37.08
CA PRO A 393 -33.46 -1.67 -36.59
C PRO A 393 -32.03 -1.20 -36.28
N ALA A 394 -31.44 -0.36 -37.12
CA ALA A 394 -30.08 0.15 -36.91
C ALA A 394 -30.01 1.10 -35.69
N ARG A 395 -31.08 1.88 -35.46
CA ARG A 395 -31.22 2.75 -34.29
C ARG A 395 -31.27 1.95 -32.98
N LEU A 396 -32.08 0.88 -32.94
CA LEU A 396 -32.19 0.02 -31.74
C LEU A 396 -30.85 -0.64 -31.38
N VAL A 397 -30.08 -1.11 -32.36
CA VAL A 397 -28.76 -1.69 -32.10
C VAL A 397 -27.76 -0.64 -31.60
N GLY A 398 -27.82 0.59 -32.13
CA GLY A 398 -27.02 1.71 -31.63
C GLY A 398 -27.31 2.02 -30.16
N LEU A 399 -28.59 2.12 -29.80
CA LEU A 399 -29.06 2.28 -28.41
C LEU A 399 -28.57 1.14 -27.52
N ALA A 400 -28.75 -0.10 -27.98
CA ALA A 400 -28.31 -1.29 -27.26
C ALA A 400 -26.81 -1.26 -26.96
N ARG A 401 -25.96 -0.84 -27.90
CA ARG A 401 -24.51 -0.68 -27.67
C ARG A 401 -24.21 0.36 -26.59
N ILE A 402 -24.87 1.51 -26.64
CA ILE A 402 -24.69 2.58 -25.64
C ILE A 402 -25.11 2.07 -24.25
N ILE A 403 -26.23 1.36 -24.13
CA ILE A 403 -26.67 0.79 -22.84
C ILE A 403 -25.69 -0.30 -22.36
N LYS A 404 -25.28 -1.21 -23.24
CA LYS A 404 -24.40 -2.35 -22.92
C LYS A 404 -23.01 -1.88 -22.50
N PHE A 405 -22.41 -0.92 -23.21
CA PHE A 405 -20.99 -0.56 -23.04
C PHE A 405 -20.75 0.85 -22.51
N GLY A 406 -21.78 1.68 -22.44
CA GLY A 406 -21.67 3.07 -22.03
C GLY A 406 -21.15 3.97 -23.14
N ILE A 407 -20.82 5.21 -22.77
CA ILE A 407 -20.17 6.17 -23.67
C ILE A 407 -18.71 6.33 -23.21
N PRO A 408 -17.73 5.88 -24.02
CA PRO A 408 -16.31 5.96 -23.67
C PRO A 408 -15.88 7.38 -23.29
N GLY A 409 -15.05 7.49 -22.26
CA GLY A 409 -14.55 8.78 -21.76
C GLY A 409 -15.55 9.56 -20.89
N THR A 410 -16.81 9.13 -20.81
CA THR A 410 -17.82 9.76 -19.95
C THR A 410 -18.07 8.96 -18.67
N THR A 411 -18.89 9.51 -17.80
CA THR A 411 -19.44 8.87 -16.60
C THR A 411 -20.61 7.92 -16.89
N MET A 412 -21.09 7.84 -18.13
CA MET A 412 -22.08 6.85 -18.55
C MET A 412 -21.41 5.49 -18.76
N ALA A 413 -21.32 4.73 -17.67
CA ALA A 413 -20.82 3.36 -17.66
C ALA A 413 -21.81 2.38 -18.33
N GLY A 414 -21.28 1.35 -19.00
CA GLY A 414 -22.08 0.28 -19.58
C GLY A 414 -22.57 -0.78 -18.59
N HIS A 415 -23.69 -1.41 -18.93
CA HIS A 415 -24.30 -2.52 -18.20
C HIS A 415 -23.96 -3.88 -18.84
N GLU A 416 -22.66 -4.19 -18.92
CA GLU A 416 -22.10 -5.38 -19.60
C GLU A 416 -22.64 -6.70 -19.03
N SER A 417 -23.05 -6.72 -17.76
CA SER A 417 -23.59 -7.89 -17.07
C SER A 417 -25.07 -8.16 -17.36
N LEU A 418 -25.81 -7.22 -17.97
CA LEU A 418 -27.19 -7.45 -18.37
C LEU A 418 -27.25 -8.33 -19.62
N GLU A 419 -28.21 -9.24 -19.64
CA GLU A 419 -28.51 -10.06 -20.81
C GLU A 419 -29.00 -9.21 -21.99
N ASP A 420 -28.75 -9.71 -23.21
CA ASP A 420 -29.07 -9.00 -24.44
C ASP A 420 -30.57 -8.70 -24.58
N SER A 421 -31.44 -9.56 -24.06
CA SER A 421 -32.90 -9.35 -24.00
C SER A 421 -33.29 -8.14 -23.14
N ALA A 422 -32.64 -7.96 -21.99
CA ALA A 422 -32.84 -6.82 -21.09
C ALA A 422 -32.31 -5.52 -21.71
N ILE A 423 -31.14 -5.57 -22.35
CA ILE A 423 -30.56 -4.45 -23.10
C ILE A 423 -31.48 -4.02 -24.25
N LEU A 424 -32.03 -4.97 -25.00
CA LEU A 424 -33.00 -4.70 -26.07
C LEU A 424 -34.30 -4.09 -25.54
N GLY A 425 -34.79 -4.56 -24.39
CA GLY A 425 -35.97 -3.96 -23.74
C GLY A 425 -35.74 -2.51 -23.29
N LEU A 426 -34.56 -2.21 -22.72
CA LEU A 426 -34.15 -0.84 -22.40
C LEU A 426 -34.05 0.03 -23.65
N ALA A 427 -33.44 -0.47 -24.72
CA ALA A 427 -33.32 0.25 -25.99
C ALA A 427 -34.71 0.55 -26.59
N ALA A 428 -35.64 -0.41 -26.55
CA ALA A 428 -37.01 -0.22 -27.00
C ALA A 428 -37.77 0.81 -26.15
N TYR A 429 -37.59 0.79 -24.83
CA TYR A 429 -38.17 1.80 -23.93
C TYR A 429 -37.67 3.21 -24.26
N LEU A 430 -36.36 3.38 -24.45
CA LEU A 430 -35.77 4.68 -24.81
C LEU A 430 -36.25 5.18 -26.18
N ALA A 431 -36.35 4.30 -27.18
CA ALA A 431 -36.88 4.66 -28.49
C ALA A 431 -38.34 5.17 -28.42
N ARG A 432 -39.15 4.61 -27.51
CA ARG A 432 -40.52 5.09 -27.26
C ARG A 432 -40.54 6.41 -26.49
N LEU A 433 -39.64 6.57 -25.52
CA LEU A 433 -39.52 7.78 -24.72
C LEU A 433 -39.17 8.99 -25.59
N SER A 434 -38.25 8.82 -26.55
CA SER A 434 -37.84 9.88 -27.46
C SER A 434 -38.91 10.22 -28.51
N ALA A 435 -39.67 9.22 -29.00
CA ALA A 435 -40.78 9.46 -29.92
C ALA A 435 -41.89 10.34 -29.29
N ARG A 436 -42.23 10.11 -28.01
CA ARG A 436 -43.24 10.89 -27.29
C ARG A 436 -42.82 12.33 -27.03
N GLY A 437 -41.55 12.57 -26.73
CA GLY A 437 -41.03 13.92 -26.49
C GLY A 437 -41.08 14.80 -27.74
N ASP A 438 -40.69 14.24 -28.89
CA ASP A 438 -40.78 14.92 -30.19
C ASP A 438 -42.24 15.21 -30.62
N GLU A 439 -43.21 14.35 -30.29
CA GLU A 439 -44.63 14.63 -30.53
C GLU A 439 -45.15 15.79 -29.66
N SER A 440 -44.77 15.82 -28.38
CA SER A 440 -45.21 16.89 -27.46
C SER A 440 -44.67 18.28 -27.80
N THR A 441 -43.53 18.36 -28.50
CA THR A 441 -42.92 19.61 -28.94
C THR A 441 -43.41 20.07 -30.31
N ARG A 442 -44.12 19.20 -31.05
CA ARG A 442 -44.75 19.51 -32.35
C ARG A 442 -46.23 19.85 -32.25
N ALA A 443 -46.87 19.63 -31.09
CA ALA A 443 -48.22 20.10 -30.82
C ALA A 443 -48.20 21.63 -30.66
N PRO A 444 -49.09 22.37 -31.37
CA PRO A 444 -49.06 23.84 -31.46
C PRO A 444 -49.35 24.55 -30.13
#